data_AF-A0AAW1RYP1-F1
#
_entry.id   AF-A0AAW1RYP1-F1
#
_cell.length_a   1.000
_cell.length_b   1.000
_cell.length_c   1.000
_cell.angle_alpha   90.00
_cell.angle_beta   90.00
_cell.angle_gamma   90.00
#
_symmetry.space_group_name_H-M   'P 1'
#
loop_
_entity.id
_entity.type
_entity.pdbx_description
1 polymer ?
#
loop_
_entity_poly.entity_id
_entity_poly.type
_entity_poly.pdbx_seq_one_letter_code
_entity_poly.pdbx_strand_id
1 'polypeptide(L)'
;MRALLRVHRTQIGIATRGYARATRLQRSVPAAAAPGQEPPAEAVHLRIHERFYAGAAALREHFDKRFANPLEARADRFCWDFWHVENQYTLLRTPADRFFPRVQYEALEDALLEFGERQLGCRGMSPAWVACYVDGCRQELHTDAPHGPWAFVLSLTPAQRAFAGGDTLLMQPHVLNYWPSFDPSAGLEMKHLVTAVEPAFNRLIVFDPRLPHGVRAVEGTRDPRRARLVVTGWFTEPTPFFTGALAEGAAAQALGEATRPLSEELAELPPCAGTVVVRLRVSGATGGVEALEWLTDTLVPLPAAEYSAADARGEVFAAIQRRLGGARFPPCAEGDSEVTVPLVFE
;
A
#
# COMPACT_ATOMS: atom_id res chain seq x y z
N MET A 1 14.38 -6.11 18.66
CA MET A 1 13.29 -5.57 19.51
C MET A 1 12.34 -4.83 18.58
N ARG A 2 11.18 -5.40 18.23
CA ARG A 2 10.25 -4.82 17.25
C ARG A 2 9.39 -3.74 17.93
N ALA A 3 9.89 -2.50 17.95
CA ALA A 3 9.10 -1.35 18.38
C ALA A 3 8.30 -0.85 17.17
N LEU A 4 7.01 -1.16 17.16
CA LEU A 4 6.04 -0.59 16.25
C LEU A 4 5.64 0.79 16.80
N LEU A 5 5.66 1.83 15.98
CA LEU A 5 5.10 3.14 16.35
C LEU A 5 3.63 3.19 15.94
N ARG A 6 2.77 2.66 16.82
CA ARG A 6 1.33 2.95 16.76
C ARG A 6 1.05 4.22 17.54
N VAL A 7 0.43 5.19 16.89
CA VAL A 7 -0.05 6.40 17.56
C VAL A 7 -1.40 6.07 18.19
N HIS A 8 -1.42 5.64 19.45
CA HIS A 8 -2.67 5.38 20.20
C HIS A 8 -3.02 6.57 21.11
N ARG A 9 -4.31 6.90 21.18
CA ARG A 9 -4.84 7.87 22.16
C ARG A 9 -5.51 7.14 23.33
N THR A 10 -5.11 7.46 24.56
CA THR A 10 -5.82 7.06 25.78
C THR A 10 -7.10 7.89 25.89
N GLN A 11 -8.28 7.25 25.97
CA GLN A 11 -9.54 7.92 26.23
C GLN A 11 -9.53 8.52 27.65
N ILE A 12 -9.64 9.84 27.77
CA ILE A 12 -9.96 10.52 29.04
C ILE A 12 -11.31 11.24 28.85
N GLY A 13 -12.17 11.02 29.83
CA GLY A 13 -13.59 11.30 29.81
C GLY A 13 -13.99 12.76 29.63
N ILE A 14 -15.22 12.89 29.14
CA ILE A 14 -15.96 14.12 28.84
C ILE A 14 -16.17 14.94 30.12
N ALA A 15 -15.68 16.17 30.14
CA ALA A 15 -16.19 17.23 30.98
C ALA A 15 -16.33 18.52 30.15
N THR A 16 -17.50 19.13 30.23
CA THR A 16 -17.97 20.25 29.40
C THR A 16 -17.47 21.61 29.91
N ARG A 17 -17.34 22.54 28.94
CA ARG A 17 -17.39 24.02 28.98
C ARG A 17 -16.08 24.77 28.75
N GLY A 18 -16.15 25.72 27.80
CA GLY A 18 -15.32 26.93 27.75
C GLY A 18 -14.84 27.26 26.35
N TYR A 19 -15.59 28.09 25.62
CA TYR A 19 -15.07 28.80 24.44
C TYR A 19 -13.86 29.64 24.85
N ALA A 20 -12.66 29.18 24.54
CA ALA A 20 -11.43 29.96 24.64
C ALA A 20 -10.78 29.98 23.25
N ARG A 21 -10.64 31.20 22.70
CA ARG A 21 -9.90 31.48 21.47
C ARG A 21 -8.53 30.81 21.54
N ALA A 22 -8.24 29.90 20.62
CA ALA A 22 -6.91 29.36 20.42
C ALA A 22 -5.98 30.46 19.91
N THR A 23 -5.15 30.99 20.81
CA THR A 23 -4.02 31.83 20.47
C THR A 23 -3.05 30.98 19.64
N ARG A 24 -2.78 31.41 18.41
CA ARG A 24 -1.80 30.83 17.50
C ARG A 24 -0.43 30.78 18.20
N LEU A 25 -0.07 29.63 18.77
CA LEU A 25 1.26 29.39 19.32
C LEU A 25 2.25 29.44 18.15
N GLN A 26 2.94 30.56 18.00
CA GLN A 26 4.15 30.65 17.20
C GLN A 26 5.18 29.70 17.81
N ARG A 27 5.21 28.46 17.34
CA ARG A 27 6.30 27.52 17.64
C ARG A 27 7.53 28.02 16.89
N SER A 28 8.57 28.34 17.66
CA SER A 28 9.90 28.71 17.15
C SER A 28 10.43 27.62 16.22
N VAL A 29 10.84 28.00 15.01
CA VAL A 29 11.47 27.13 14.01
C VAL A 29 12.89 26.80 14.45
N PRO A 30 13.26 25.54 14.80
CA PRO A 30 14.65 25.17 14.99
C PRO A 30 15.24 24.58 13.70
N ALA A 31 16.52 24.90 13.46
CA ALA A 31 17.52 24.31 12.56
C ALA A 31 17.06 23.81 11.16
N ALA A 32 17.72 24.32 10.11
CA ALA A 32 17.51 23.97 8.71
C ALA A 32 17.23 22.47 8.52
N ALA A 33 16.03 22.15 8.04
CA ALA A 33 15.64 20.79 7.70
C ALA A 33 16.65 20.21 6.69
N ALA A 34 16.99 18.93 6.85
CA ALA A 34 17.81 18.22 5.87
C ALA A 34 17.19 18.39 4.47
N PRO A 35 17.99 18.62 3.41
CA PRO A 35 17.48 18.73 2.06
C PRO A 35 16.84 17.39 1.66
N GLY A 36 15.52 17.37 1.59
CA GLY A 36 14.73 16.19 1.25
C GLY A 36 13.76 16.50 0.13
N GLN A 37 13.19 15.45 -0.46
CA GLN A 37 12.09 15.60 -1.41
C GLN A 37 10.91 16.30 -0.70
N GLU A 38 10.25 17.24 -1.40
CA GLU A 38 9.01 17.82 -0.88
C GLU A 38 7.97 16.71 -0.62
N PRO A 39 7.20 16.80 0.47
CA PRO A 39 6.16 15.83 0.75
C PRO A 39 5.13 15.82 -0.40
N PRO A 40 4.50 14.67 -0.69
CA PRO A 40 3.46 14.59 -1.71
C PRO A 40 2.30 15.54 -1.40
N ALA A 41 1.89 16.34 -2.39
CA ALA A 41 0.76 17.26 -2.25
C ALA A 41 -0.55 16.51 -1.95
N GLU A 42 -0.73 15.34 -2.54
CA GLU A 42 -1.92 14.51 -2.41
C GLU A 42 -1.56 13.08 -2.01
N ALA A 43 -2.50 12.41 -1.31
CA ALA A 43 -2.37 11.01 -0.97
C ALA A 43 -2.37 10.15 -2.24
N VAL A 44 -1.51 9.14 -2.28
CA VAL A 44 -1.46 8.19 -3.39
C VAL A 44 -2.07 6.88 -2.93
N HIS A 45 -3.24 6.54 -3.46
CA HIS A 45 -3.96 5.32 -3.10
C HIS A 45 -3.90 4.22 -4.16
N LEU A 46 -3.33 4.50 -5.33
CA LEU A 46 -3.17 3.56 -6.44
C LEU A 46 -1.87 3.89 -7.17
N ARG A 47 -1.05 2.86 -7.42
CA ARG A 47 0.09 2.93 -8.34
C ARG A 47 -0.04 1.82 -9.37
N ILE A 48 0.31 2.14 -10.61
CA ILE A 48 0.22 1.23 -11.75
C ILE A 48 1.61 1.11 -12.36
N HIS A 49 2.10 -0.12 -12.49
CA HIS A 49 3.38 -0.45 -13.08
C HIS A 49 3.17 -1.39 -14.26
N GLU A 50 3.47 -0.91 -15.46
CA GLU A 50 3.41 -1.70 -16.68
C GLU A 50 4.66 -2.54 -16.84
N ARG A 51 4.51 -3.74 -17.42
CA ARG A 51 5.63 -4.66 -17.71
C ARG A 51 6.45 -4.95 -16.44
N PHE A 52 5.78 -5.18 -15.33
CA PHE A 52 6.38 -5.25 -14.00
C PHE A 52 7.41 -6.37 -13.86
N TYR A 53 7.03 -7.61 -14.18
CA TYR A 53 7.85 -8.79 -13.91
C TYR A 53 8.38 -9.41 -15.21
N ALA A 54 9.70 -9.58 -15.30
CA ALA A 54 10.33 -10.17 -16.48
C ALA A 54 9.88 -11.62 -16.74
N GLY A 55 9.58 -12.39 -15.68
CA GLY A 55 9.13 -13.78 -15.78
C GLY A 55 7.62 -13.96 -16.02
N ALA A 56 6.85 -12.89 -16.24
CA ALA A 56 5.39 -12.98 -16.38
C ALA A 56 4.94 -13.90 -17.53
N ALA A 57 5.67 -13.89 -18.65
CA ALA A 57 5.39 -14.77 -19.79
C ALA A 57 5.54 -16.26 -19.43
N ALA A 58 6.58 -16.61 -18.65
CA ALA A 58 6.81 -17.99 -18.24
C ALA A 58 5.73 -18.50 -17.27
N LEU A 59 5.30 -17.66 -16.31
CA LEU A 59 4.17 -17.97 -15.43
C LEU A 59 2.89 -18.21 -16.24
N ARG A 60 2.65 -17.34 -17.23
CA ARG A 60 1.48 -17.44 -18.08
C ARG A 60 1.50 -18.70 -18.95
N GLU A 61 2.63 -19.00 -19.57
CA GLU A 61 2.82 -20.22 -20.37
C GLU A 61 2.61 -21.48 -19.53
N HIS A 62 3.09 -21.50 -18.28
CA HIS A 62 2.85 -22.60 -17.34
C HIS A 62 1.37 -22.81 -17.09
N PHE A 63 0.62 -21.73 -16.85
CA PHE A 63 -0.83 -21.78 -16.70
C PHE A 63 -1.49 -22.36 -17.97
N ASP A 64 -1.16 -21.83 -19.15
CA ASP A 64 -1.77 -22.28 -20.41
C ASP A 64 -1.50 -23.74 -20.71
N LYS A 65 -0.26 -24.22 -20.48
CA LYS A 65 0.11 -25.63 -20.65
C LYS A 65 -0.72 -26.55 -19.77
N ARG A 66 -0.99 -26.16 -18.51
CA ARG A 66 -1.78 -26.97 -17.57
C ARG A 66 -3.23 -27.16 -18.02
N PHE A 67 -3.76 -26.21 -18.79
CA PHE A 67 -5.13 -26.25 -19.33
C PHE A 67 -5.19 -26.60 -20.83
N ALA A 68 -4.07 -26.92 -21.47
CA ALA A 68 -4.00 -27.14 -22.92
C ALA A 68 -4.81 -28.36 -23.39
N ASN A 69 -4.79 -29.45 -22.61
CA ASN A 69 -5.60 -30.64 -22.87
C ASN A 69 -6.64 -30.83 -21.77
N PRO A 70 -7.92 -30.46 -21.97
CA PRO A 70 -8.94 -30.59 -20.93
C PRO A 70 -9.25 -32.04 -20.52
N LEU A 71 -8.90 -33.03 -21.34
CA LEU A 71 -9.20 -34.46 -21.08
C LEU A 71 -8.12 -35.16 -20.22
N GLU A 72 -6.99 -34.51 -19.98
CA GLU A 72 -5.88 -35.10 -19.23
C GLU A 72 -6.13 -35.04 -17.71
N ALA A 73 -6.32 -36.19 -17.06
CA ALA A 73 -6.53 -36.28 -15.61
C ALA A 73 -5.18 -36.36 -14.87
N ARG A 74 -4.66 -35.22 -14.41
CA ARG A 74 -3.47 -35.14 -13.54
C ARG A 74 -3.84 -34.61 -12.17
N ALA A 75 -3.27 -35.19 -11.11
CA ALA A 75 -3.60 -34.85 -9.72
C ALA A 75 -3.37 -33.35 -9.42
N ASP A 76 -2.35 -32.75 -10.05
CA ASP A 76 -2.05 -31.33 -9.90
C ASP A 76 -3.19 -30.44 -10.45
N ARG A 77 -4.05 -30.89 -11.36
CA ARG A 77 -5.17 -30.04 -11.88
C ARG A 77 -6.26 -29.74 -10.85
N PHE A 78 -6.34 -30.52 -9.77
CA PHE A 78 -7.40 -30.44 -8.76
C PHE A 78 -7.00 -29.59 -7.55
N CYS A 79 -6.29 -28.49 -7.78
CA CYS A 79 -5.80 -27.60 -6.72
C CYS A 79 -6.57 -26.27 -6.61
N TRP A 80 -7.69 -26.13 -7.32
CA TRP A 80 -8.48 -24.89 -7.39
C TRP A 80 -9.67 -24.95 -6.42
N ASP A 81 -9.79 -23.93 -5.59
CA ASP A 81 -10.94 -23.65 -4.75
C ASP A 81 -11.96 -22.83 -5.56
N PHE A 82 -13.18 -23.35 -5.71
CA PHE A 82 -14.30 -22.58 -6.24
C PHE A 82 -14.89 -21.76 -5.09
N TRP A 83 -14.43 -20.53 -4.99
CA TRP A 83 -14.80 -19.65 -3.89
C TRP A 83 -16.02 -18.83 -4.27
N HIS A 84 -17.18 -19.28 -3.77
CA HIS A 84 -18.46 -18.62 -3.97
C HIS A 84 -19.03 -18.18 -2.63
N VAL A 85 -19.32 -16.88 -2.52
CA VAL A 85 -20.17 -16.32 -1.48
C VAL A 85 -21.27 -15.55 -2.17
N GLU A 86 -22.50 -15.96 -1.91
CA GLU A 86 -23.70 -15.38 -2.50
C GLU A 86 -23.69 -13.86 -2.30
N ASN A 87 -24.01 -13.11 -3.36
CA ASN A 87 -24.01 -11.64 -3.39
C ASN A 87 -22.69 -10.95 -3.05
N GLN A 88 -21.56 -11.67 -2.98
CA GLN A 88 -20.26 -11.05 -2.67
C GLN A 88 -19.16 -11.40 -3.67
N TYR A 89 -18.90 -12.67 -3.95
CA TYR A 89 -17.88 -13.03 -4.92
C TYR A 89 -18.04 -14.43 -5.47
N THR A 90 -17.50 -14.64 -6.68
CA THR A 90 -17.41 -15.93 -7.35
C THR A 90 -16.14 -15.95 -8.18
N LEU A 91 -15.19 -16.81 -7.81
CA LEU A 91 -13.92 -16.96 -8.53
C LEU A 91 -13.29 -18.34 -8.27
N LEU A 92 -12.34 -18.71 -9.12
CA LEU A 92 -11.45 -19.82 -8.87
C LEU A 92 -10.15 -19.28 -8.27
N ARG A 93 -9.65 -19.87 -7.19
CA ARG A 93 -8.35 -19.49 -6.62
C ARG A 93 -7.51 -20.67 -6.17
N THR A 94 -6.21 -20.45 -6.05
CA THR A 94 -5.25 -21.44 -5.53
C THR A 94 -4.01 -20.73 -4.99
N PRO A 95 -3.31 -21.27 -3.98
CA PRO A 95 -2.02 -20.72 -3.52
C PRO A 95 -0.99 -20.70 -4.65
N ALA A 96 -0.30 -19.57 -4.85
CA ALA A 96 0.62 -19.38 -5.96
C ALA A 96 1.89 -20.24 -5.85
N ASP A 97 2.39 -20.42 -4.63
CA ASP A 97 3.54 -21.28 -4.27
C ASP A 97 3.31 -22.76 -4.61
N ARG A 98 2.06 -23.21 -4.55
CA ARG A 98 1.64 -24.57 -4.91
C ARG A 98 1.28 -24.73 -6.38
N PHE A 99 0.97 -23.63 -7.07
CA PHE A 99 0.53 -23.67 -8.45
C PHE A 99 1.69 -23.56 -9.45
N PHE A 100 2.60 -22.61 -9.22
CA PHE A 100 3.74 -22.35 -10.10
C PHE A 100 4.96 -23.21 -9.72
N PRO A 101 5.86 -23.51 -10.68
CA PRO A 101 7.13 -24.12 -10.37
C PRO A 101 7.90 -23.27 -9.36
N ARG A 102 8.49 -23.90 -8.35
CA ARG A 102 9.17 -23.25 -7.23
C ARG A 102 10.10 -22.11 -7.67
N VAL A 103 11.00 -22.37 -8.63
CA VAL A 103 11.95 -21.37 -9.14
C VAL A 103 11.26 -20.14 -9.74
N GLN A 104 10.13 -20.34 -10.43
CA GLN A 104 9.37 -19.23 -11.03
C GLN A 104 8.60 -18.43 -9.98
N TYR A 105 8.10 -19.11 -8.93
CA TYR A 105 7.42 -18.47 -7.82
C TYR A 105 8.40 -17.67 -6.95
N GLU A 106 9.53 -18.26 -6.54
CA GLU A 106 10.57 -17.59 -5.75
C GLU A 106 11.06 -16.33 -6.47
N ALA A 107 11.32 -16.39 -7.79
CA ALA A 107 11.72 -15.22 -8.56
C ALA A 107 10.61 -14.13 -8.65
N LEU A 108 9.33 -14.50 -8.65
CA LEU A 108 8.22 -13.54 -8.58
C LEU A 108 8.13 -12.89 -7.20
N GLU A 109 8.25 -13.71 -6.16
CA GLU A 109 8.22 -13.28 -4.75
C GLU A 109 9.37 -12.31 -4.47
N ASP A 110 10.59 -12.61 -4.92
CA ASP A 110 11.75 -11.73 -4.83
C ASP A 110 11.49 -10.38 -5.52
N ALA A 111 10.93 -10.40 -6.74
CA ALA A 111 10.61 -9.17 -7.47
C ALA A 111 9.54 -8.31 -6.76
N LEU A 112 8.53 -8.94 -6.17
CA LEU A 112 7.51 -8.24 -5.38
C LEU A 112 8.10 -7.69 -4.08
N LEU A 113 8.92 -8.46 -3.36
CA LEU A 113 9.59 -8.02 -2.14
C LEU A 113 10.58 -6.88 -2.40
N GLU A 114 11.39 -6.96 -3.45
CA GLU A 114 12.29 -5.88 -3.86
C GLU A 114 11.49 -4.61 -4.18
N PHE A 115 10.40 -4.74 -4.95
CA PHE A 115 9.51 -3.63 -5.23
C PHE A 115 8.90 -3.04 -3.95
N GLY A 116 8.37 -3.90 -3.07
CA GLY A 116 7.80 -3.50 -1.78
C GLY A 116 8.81 -2.73 -0.93
N GLU A 117 10.03 -3.22 -0.81
CA GLU A 117 11.08 -2.59 -0.04
C GLU A 117 11.48 -1.24 -0.64
N ARG A 118 11.75 -1.21 -1.94
CA ARG A 118 12.30 -0.02 -2.61
C ARG A 118 11.27 1.08 -2.82
N GLN A 119 10.03 0.73 -3.20
CA GLN A 119 9.01 1.66 -3.64
C GLN A 119 7.94 1.95 -2.58
N LEU A 120 7.67 1.01 -1.67
CA LEU A 120 6.60 1.14 -0.66
C LEU A 120 7.14 1.18 0.77
N GLY A 121 8.40 0.78 0.98
CA GLY A 121 8.99 0.59 2.30
C GLY A 121 8.37 -0.57 3.09
N CYS A 122 7.92 -1.62 2.39
CA CYS A 122 7.35 -2.85 2.97
C CYS A 122 8.30 -4.03 2.72
N ARG A 123 8.78 -4.70 3.78
CA ARG A 123 9.70 -5.86 3.67
C ARG A 123 9.03 -7.22 3.75
N GLY A 124 7.72 -7.25 3.91
CA GLY A 124 6.95 -8.48 4.01
C GLY A 124 5.78 -8.47 3.06
N MET A 125 5.39 -9.66 2.64
CA MET A 125 4.14 -9.91 1.95
C MET A 125 3.47 -11.15 2.52
N SER A 126 2.16 -11.19 2.38
CA SER A 126 1.35 -12.37 2.62
C SER A 126 1.58 -13.43 1.53
N PRO A 127 1.24 -14.70 1.78
CA PRO A 127 1.21 -15.70 0.73
C PRO A 127 0.34 -15.25 -0.45
N ALA A 128 0.88 -15.34 -1.66
CA ALA A 128 0.17 -14.91 -2.86
C ALA A 128 -0.83 -15.95 -3.35
N TRP A 129 -1.91 -15.48 -3.97
CA TRP A 129 -2.97 -16.29 -4.56
C TRP A 129 -3.00 -16.11 -6.07
N VAL A 130 -3.20 -17.19 -6.81
CA VAL A 130 -3.58 -17.12 -8.22
C VAL A 130 -5.10 -17.17 -8.28
N ALA A 131 -5.71 -16.19 -8.94
CA ALA A 131 -7.15 -16.13 -9.15
C ALA A 131 -7.48 -16.12 -10.65
N CYS A 132 -8.46 -16.94 -11.03
CA CYS A 132 -8.95 -17.09 -12.39
C CYS A 132 -10.45 -16.78 -12.44
N TYR A 133 -10.84 -15.89 -13.35
CA TYR A 133 -12.22 -15.40 -13.50
C TYR A 133 -12.70 -15.73 -14.91
N VAL A 134 -13.58 -16.71 -15.00
CA VAL A 134 -14.31 -17.08 -16.22
C VAL A 134 -15.67 -16.38 -16.24
N ASP A 135 -16.47 -16.65 -17.27
CA ASP A 135 -17.85 -16.20 -17.42
C ASP A 135 -18.66 -16.33 -16.10
N GLY A 136 -19.23 -15.21 -15.65
CA GLY A 136 -20.00 -15.08 -14.41
C GLY A 136 -19.18 -14.82 -13.14
N CYS A 137 -17.85 -14.98 -13.18
CA CYS A 137 -16.99 -14.66 -12.04
C CYS A 137 -16.94 -13.14 -11.81
N ARG A 138 -16.94 -12.74 -10.54
CA ARG A 138 -16.91 -11.33 -10.11
C ARG A 138 -16.49 -11.21 -8.64
N GLN A 139 -16.18 -10.00 -8.21
CA GLN A 139 -16.07 -9.63 -6.81
C GLN A 139 -16.80 -8.30 -6.61
N GLU A 140 -17.81 -8.29 -5.75
CA GLU A 140 -18.45 -7.06 -5.30
C GLU A 140 -17.50 -6.24 -4.43
N LEU A 141 -17.85 -4.97 -4.18
CA LEU A 141 -17.03 -4.07 -3.38
C LEU A 141 -16.81 -4.63 -1.97
N HIS A 142 -15.55 -4.64 -1.53
CA HIS A 142 -15.10 -5.04 -0.20
C HIS A 142 -13.85 -4.26 0.19
N THR A 143 -13.39 -4.43 1.44
CA THR A 143 -12.13 -3.86 1.92
C THR A 143 -11.26 -4.96 2.54
N ASP A 144 -9.95 -4.75 2.47
CA ASP A 144 -8.93 -5.68 2.97
C ASP A 144 -8.05 -4.99 4.03
N ALA A 145 -8.61 -4.00 4.74
CA ALA A 145 -7.91 -3.12 5.65
C ALA A 145 -6.97 -3.81 6.67
N PRO A 146 -7.27 -5.00 7.23
CA PRO A 146 -6.40 -5.63 8.23
C PRO A 146 -5.07 -6.19 7.69
N HIS A 147 -4.87 -6.28 6.37
CA HIS A 147 -3.77 -7.05 5.79
C HIS A 147 -2.46 -6.28 5.59
N GLY A 148 -2.50 -4.94 5.70
CA GLY A 148 -1.33 -4.07 5.57
C GLY A 148 -1.64 -2.81 4.75
N PRO A 149 -0.62 -2.00 4.45
CA PRO A 149 -0.81 -0.69 3.81
C PRO A 149 -1.12 -0.78 2.31
N TRP A 150 -0.79 -1.91 1.66
CA TRP A 150 -0.91 -2.07 0.22
C TRP A 150 -1.39 -3.48 -0.16
N ALA A 151 -2.50 -3.57 -0.88
CA ALA A 151 -2.85 -4.75 -1.67
C ALA A 151 -2.18 -4.67 -3.04
N PHE A 152 -1.96 -5.82 -3.68
CA PHE A 152 -1.45 -5.89 -5.04
C PHE A 152 -2.22 -6.86 -5.92
N VAL A 153 -2.28 -6.55 -7.21
CA VAL A 153 -2.80 -7.42 -8.27
C VAL A 153 -1.84 -7.34 -9.46
N LEU A 154 -1.15 -8.46 -9.75
CA LEU A 154 -0.36 -8.64 -10.96
C LEU A 154 -1.20 -9.40 -11.99
N SER A 155 -1.47 -8.79 -13.14
CA SER A 155 -2.24 -9.45 -14.20
C SER A 155 -1.37 -10.33 -15.10
N LEU A 156 -1.81 -11.56 -15.30
CA LEU A 156 -1.32 -12.52 -16.30
C LEU A 156 -2.38 -12.76 -17.41
N THR A 157 -3.41 -11.92 -17.46
CA THR A 157 -4.48 -11.97 -18.46
C THR A 157 -3.91 -11.76 -19.86
N PRO A 158 -4.35 -12.51 -20.89
CA PRO A 158 -3.73 -12.40 -22.20
C PRO A 158 -4.04 -11.04 -22.83
N ALA A 159 -3.09 -10.49 -23.58
CA ALA A 159 -3.23 -9.17 -24.20
C ALA A 159 -4.46 -9.07 -25.11
N GLN A 160 -4.74 -10.14 -25.87
CA GLN A 160 -5.99 -10.25 -26.63
C GLN A 160 -7.07 -10.90 -25.75
N ARG A 161 -7.87 -10.05 -25.10
CA ARG A 161 -9.00 -10.50 -24.27
C ARG A 161 -10.10 -11.11 -25.13
N ALA A 162 -10.68 -12.20 -24.63
CA ALA A 162 -11.82 -12.89 -25.22
C ALA A 162 -13.13 -12.65 -24.46
N PHE A 163 -13.11 -11.72 -23.51
CA PHE A 163 -14.18 -11.46 -22.55
C PHE A 163 -14.35 -9.96 -22.36
N ALA A 164 -15.53 -9.58 -21.87
CA ALA A 164 -15.82 -8.23 -21.38
C ALA A 164 -15.72 -8.18 -19.84
N GLY A 165 -15.51 -6.98 -19.31
CA GLY A 165 -15.35 -6.75 -17.87
C GLY A 165 -14.02 -7.25 -17.31
N GLY A 166 -14.03 -7.71 -16.06
CA GLY A 166 -12.82 -8.13 -15.34
C GLY A 166 -11.91 -6.98 -14.88
N ASP A 167 -12.34 -5.72 -15.02
CA ASP A 167 -11.61 -4.57 -14.48
C ASP A 167 -11.56 -4.65 -12.95
N THR A 168 -10.41 -4.33 -12.37
CA THR A 168 -10.35 -4.04 -10.93
C THR A 168 -10.97 -2.67 -10.71
N LEU A 169 -11.97 -2.59 -9.83
CA LEU A 169 -12.66 -1.35 -9.48
C LEU A 169 -12.15 -0.87 -8.12
N LEU A 170 -11.79 0.41 -8.01
CA LEU A 170 -11.45 1.06 -6.74
C LEU A 170 -12.32 2.28 -6.54
N MET A 171 -13.02 2.38 -5.42
CA MET A 171 -13.82 3.57 -5.11
C MET A 171 -12.91 4.78 -4.94
N GLN A 172 -13.27 5.89 -5.59
CA GLN A 172 -12.45 7.10 -5.54
C GLN A 172 -12.55 7.77 -4.15
N PRO A 173 -11.45 8.32 -3.60
CA PRO A 173 -11.44 8.87 -2.25
C PRO A 173 -12.51 9.94 -2.00
N HIS A 174 -12.80 10.80 -2.97
CA HIS A 174 -13.82 11.84 -2.84
C HIS A 174 -15.24 11.28 -2.61
N VAL A 175 -15.52 10.05 -3.06
CA VAL A 175 -16.82 9.38 -2.85
C VAL A 175 -16.99 8.99 -1.38
N LEU A 176 -15.90 8.67 -0.69
CA LEU A 176 -15.91 8.36 0.74
C LEU A 176 -16.17 9.59 1.62
N ASN A 177 -16.02 10.79 1.06
CA ASN A 177 -16.34 12.06 1.70
C ASN A 177 -17.15 12.95 0.74
N TYR A 178 -18.33 12.47 0.35
CA TYR A 178 -19.12 13.02 -0.75
C TYR A 178 -19.64 14.45 -0.51
N TRP A 179 -20.23 14.71 0.66
CA TRP A 179 -21.03 15.91 0.91
C TRP A 179 -20.29 17.26 0.79
N PRO A 180 -19.03 17.39 1.25
CA PRO A 180 -18.28 18.63 1.07
C PRO A 180 -18.07 19.03 -0.40
N SER A 181 -18.10 18.06 -1.32
CA SER A 181 -17.96 18.28 -2.77
C SER A 181 -19.27 18.14 -3.55
N PHE A 182 -20.41 18.05 -2.86
CA PHE A 182 -21.70 17.85 -3.51
C PHE A 182 -22.10 19.07 -4.35
N ASP A 183 -22.39 18.82 -5.62
CA ASP A 183 -22.96 19.80 -6.54
C ASP A 183 -24.34 19.30 -7.02
N PRO A 184 -25.46 19.94 -6.60
CA PRO A 184 -26.79 19.53 -7.01
C PRO A 184 -27.06 19.71 -8.52
N SER A 185 -26.20 20.41 -9.24
CA SER A 185 -26.30 20.59 -10.69
C SER A 185 -25.55 19.52 -11.50
N ALA A 186 -24.73 18.69 -10.85
CA ALA A 186 -23.90 17.68 -11.50
C ALA A 186 -24.33 16.25 -11.13
N GLY A 187 -24.68 15.44 -12.14
CA GLY A 187 -24.90 14.00 -11.96
C GLY A 187 -23.57 13.23 -11.87
N LEU A 188 -23.50 12.24 -10.98
CA LEU A 188 -22.39 11.29 -10.93
C LEU A 188 -22.76 9.97 -11.63
N GLU A 189 -21.75 9.38 -12.26
CA GLU A 189 -21.85 8.14 -13.05
C GLU A 189 -20.72 7.22 -12.61
N MET A 190 -20.73 5.95 -13.02
CA MET A 190 -19.75 4.95 -12.57
C MET A 190 -18.29 5.43 -12.67
N LYS A 191 -17.89 6.09 -13.76
CA LYS A 191 -16.53 6.62 -13.96
C LYS A 191 -16.12 7.73 -12.98
N HIS A 192 -17.11 8.41 -12.39
CA HIS A 192 -16.89 9.40 -11.35
C HIS A 192 -16.79 8.73 -9.97
N LEU A 193 -17.42 7.57 -9.79
CA LEU A 193 -17.46 6.87 -8.50
C LEU A 193 -16.26 5.95 -8.29
N VAL A 194 -15.78 5.30 -9.35
CA VAL A 194 -14.70 4.32 -9.27
C VAL A 194 -13.61 4.61 -10.29
N THR A 195 -12.37 4.30 -9.91
CA THR A 195 -11.28 4.09 -10.85
C THR A 195 -11.34 2.63 -11.31
N ALA A 196 -11.52 2.41 -12.61
CA ALA A 196 -11.48 1.08 -13.20
C ALA A 196 -10.11 0.85 -13.85
N VAL A 197 -9.42 -0.22 -13.45
CA VAL A 197 -8.14 -0.62 -14.02
C VAL A 197 -8.31 -1.92 -14.78
N GLU A 198 -8.09 -1.86 -16.09
CA GLU A 198 -8.08 -3.03 -16.96
C GLU A 198 -6.97 -4.01 -16.54
N PRO A 199 -7.22 -5.34 -16.57
CA PRO A 199 -6.22 -6.34 -16.25
C PRO A 199 -5.23 -6.55 -17.41
N ALA A 200 -4.53 -5.51 -17.87
CA ALA A 200 -3.55 -5.64 -18.95
C ALA A 200 -2.41 -6.60 -18.59
N PHE A 201 -1.88 -7.34 -19.57
CA PHE A 201 -0.83 -8.33 -19.32
C PHE A 201 0.41 -7.70 -18.68
N ASN A 202 0.93 -8.33 -17.62
CA ASN A 202 2.10 -7.90 -16.86
C ASN A 202 1.98 -6.48 -16.25
N ARG A 203 0.75 -6.03 -16.00
CA ARG A 203 0.46 -4.85 -15.18
C ARG A 203 0.39 -5.27 -13.72
N LEU A 204 1.21 -4.64 -12.89
CA LEU A 204 1.05 -4.64 -11.44
C LEU A 204 0.28 -3.38 -11.04
N ILE A 205 -0.81 -3.56 -10.29
CA ILE A 205 -1.37 -2.48 -9.49
C ILE A 205 -1.07 -2.73 -8.02
N VAL A 206 -0.76 -1.65 -7.31
CA VAL A 206 -0.73 -1.64 -5.85
C VAL A 206 -1.65 -0.54 -5.37
N PHE A 207 -2.49 -0.84 -4.39
CA PHE A 207 -3.50 0.09 -3.92
C PHE A 207 -3.75 -0.03 -2.43
N ASP A 208 -4.29 1.05 -1.87
CA ASP A 208 -4.68 1.14 -0.47
C ASP A 208 -5.88 0.22 -0.19
N PRO A 209 -5.70 -0.87 0.57
CA PRO A 209 -6.75 -1.87 0.77
C PRO A 209 -7.91 -1.39 1.66
N ARG A 210 -7.80 -0.19 2.24
CA ARG A 210 -8.89 0.45 2.98
C ARG A 210 -9.95 1.02 2.06
N LEU A 211 -9.61 1.34 0.81
CA LEU A 211 -10.58 1.78 -0.18
C LEU A 211 -11.47 0.61 -0.62
N PRO A 212 -12.80 0.75 -0.66
CA PRO A 212 -13.67 -0.26 -1.22
C PRO A 212 -13.32 -0.59 -2.67
N HIS A 213 -13.11 -1.86 -2.96
CA HIS A 213 -12.65 -2.33 -4.27
C HIS A 213 -13.26 -3.69 -4.63
N GLY A 214 -13.23 -4.04 -5.92
CA GLY A 214 -13.82 -5.27 -6.43
C GLY A 214 -13.36 -5.59 -7.85
N VAL A 215 -14.02 -6.57 -8.47
CA VAL A 215 -13.74 -6.99 -9.86
C VAL A 215 -15.05 -7.05 -10.62
N ARG A 216 -15.15 -6.24 -11.68
CA ARG A 216 -16.28 -6.25 -12.60
C ARG A 216 -16.50 -7.65 -13.15
N ALA A 217 -17.76 -8.07 -13.25
CA ALA A 217 -18.12 -9.38 -13.78
C ALA A 217 -17.43 -9.66 -15.12
N VAL A 218 -16.88 -10.87 -15.25
CA VAL A 218 -16.30 -11.37 -16.49
C VAL A 218 -17.39 -12.05 -17.30
N GLU A 219 -17.49 -11.69 -18.59
CA GLU A 219 -18.50 -12.23 -19.50
C GLU A 219 -17.88 -12.69 -20.82
N GLY A 220 -18.27 -13.87 -21.31
CA GLY A 220 -18.00 -14.31 -22.68
C GLY A 220 -16.98 -15.45 -22.85
N THR A 221 -16.32 -15.93 -21.79
CA THR A 221 -15.40 -17.09 -21.91
C THR A 221 -15.44 -18.04 -20.72
N ARG A 222 -15.57 -19.33 -21.00
CA ARG A 222 -15.41 -20.42 -20.01
C ARG A 222 -14.07 -21.14 -20.12
N ASP A 223 -13.25 -20.79 -21.12
CA ASP A 223 -11.89 -21.34 -21.27
C ASP A 223 -10.95 -20.60 -20.31
N PRO A 224 -10.36 -21.25 -19.29
CA PRO A 224 -9.44 -20.62 -18.36
C PRO A 224 -8.24 -19.94 -19.04
N ARG A 225 -7.77 -20.48 -20.18
CA ARG A 225 -6.66 -19.90 -20.95
C ARG A 225 -7.04 -18.57 -21.60
N ARG A 226 -8.32 -18.27 -21.74
CA ARG A 226 -8.82 -17.02 -22.31
C ARG A 226 -9.39 -16.09 -21.24
N ALA A 227 -9.40 -16.52 -19.99
CA ALA A 227 -10.00 -15.84 -18.84
C ALA A 227 -9.11 -14.71 -18.29
N ARG A 228 -9.65 -13.95 -17.33
CA ARG A 228 -8.84 -13.06 -16.50
C ARG A 228 -8.06 -13.90 -15.50
N LEU A 229 -6.74 -13.75 -15.50
CA LEU A 229 -5.82 -14.45 -14.62
C LEU A 229 -4.96 -13.42 -13.89
N VAL A 230 -4.90 -13.50 -12.57
CA VAL A 230 -4.13 -12.57 -11.74
C VAL A 230 -3.42 -13.30 -10.61
N VAL A 231 -2.32 -12.72 -10.14
CA VAL A 231 -1.69 -13.04 -8.86
C VAL A 231 -1.99 -11.90 -7.89
N THR A 232 -2.49 -12.21 -6.71
CA THR A 232 -2.92 -11.21 -5.72
C THR A 232 -2.33 -11.48 -4.35
N GLY A 233 -2.21 -10.44 -3.54
CA GLY A 233 -1.80 -10.52 -2.15
C GLY A 233 -1.69 -9.15 -1.53
N TRP A 234 -1.06 -9.09 -0.37
CA TRP A 234 -0.86 -7.87 0.40
C TRP A 234 0.59 -7.75 0.84
N PHE A 235 1.13 -6.53 0.74
CA PHE A 235 2.31 -6.14 1.50
C PHE A 235 1.91 -5.97 2.96
N THR A 236 2.58 -6.67 3.86
CA THR A 236 2.17 -6.79 5.26
C THR A 236 2.64 -5.60 6.11
N GLU A 237 2.17 -5.56 7.35
CA GLU A 237 2.45 -4.49 8.32
C GLU A 237 3.94 -4.10 8.32
N PRO A 238 4.26 -2.85 7.95
CA PRO A 238 5.63 -2.42 7.77
C PRO A 238 6.29 -2.21 9.13
N THR A 239 7.53 -2.69 9.26
CA THR A 239 8.39 -2.43 10.42
C THR A 239 9.62 -1.64 9.99
N PRO A 240 10.22 -0.82 10.87
CA PRO A 240 11.47 -0.16 10.55
C PRO A 240 12.53 -1.17 10.10
N PHE A 241 13.34 -0.79 9.13
CA PHE A 241 14.46 -1.59 8.66
C PHE A 241 15.62 -0.73 8.19
N PHE A 242 16.79 -1.37 8.13
CA PHE A 242 18.07 -0.71 7.99
C PHE A 242 18.89 -1.44 6.93
N THR A 243 19.53 -0.68 6.04
CA THR A 243 20.47 -1.20 5.04
C THR A 243 21.75 -0.35 5.08
N GLY A 244 22.88 -0.94 4.72
CA GLY A 244 24.18 -0.27 4.73
C GLY A 244 25.02 -0.56 5.97
N ALA A 245 25.92 0.36 6.29
CA ALA A 245 27.00 0.18 7.25
C ALA A 245 26.58 0.25 8.73
N LEU A 246 25.44 0.86 9.05
CA LEU A 246 25.00 1.06 10.42
C LEU A 246 24.46 -0.23 11.03
N ALA A 247 25.03 -0.65 12.16
CA ALA A 247 24.55 -1.83 12.89
C ALA A 247 23.10 -1.65 13.36
N GLU A 248 22.27 -2.68 13.18
CA GLU A 248 20.83 -2.64 13.48
C GLU A 248 20.52 -2.16 14.91
N GLY A 249 21.26 -2.63 15.91
CA GLY A 249 21.04 -2.23 17.31
C GLY A 249 21.28 -0.74 17.56
N ALA A 250 22.33 -0.18 16.95
CA ALA A 250 22.65 1.24 17.03
C ALA A 250 21.62 2.09 16.28
N ALA A 251 21.19 1.63 15.11
CA ALA A 251 20.16 2.29 14.33
C ALA A 251 18.81 2.32 15.06
N ALA A 252 18.42 1.20 15.68
CA ALA A 252 17.19 1.10 16.44
C ALA A 252 17.16 2.02 17.66
N GLN A 253 18.29 2.16 18.38
CA GLN A 253 18.39 3.08 19.51
C GLN A 253 18.19 4.53 19.08
N ALA A 254 18.98 4.99 18.09
CA ALA A 254 18.91 6.36 17.59
C ALA A 254 17.52 6.68 17.00
N LEU A 255 16.93 5.74 16.26
CA LEU A 255 15.57 5.88 15.75
C LEU A 255 14.57 6.02 16.90
N GLY A 256 14.66 5.20 17.95
CA GLY A 256 13.78 5.28 19.12
C GLY A 256 13.85 6.61 19.87
N GLU A 257 15.03 7.23 19.93
CA GLU A 257 15.22 8.58 20.50
C GLU A 257 14.55 9.66 19.64
N ALA A 258 14.60 9.55 18.31
CA ALA A 258 13.95 10.49 17.40
C ALA A 258 12.43 10.30 17.33
N THR A 259 11.94 9.07 17.40
CA THR A 259 10.52 8.76 17.19
C THR A 259 9.66 9.02 18.42
N ARG A 260 10.21 8.97 19.64
CA ARG A 260 9.45 9.28 20.86
C ARG A 260 8.85 10.69 20.86
N PRO A 261 9.63 11.78 20.70
CA PRO A 261 9.08 13.12 20.64
C PRO A 261 8.25 13.35 19.36
N LEU A 262 8.48 12.58 18.29
CA LEU A 262 7.61 12.60 17.11
C LEU A 262 6.21 12.07 17.46
N SER A 263 6.10 10.94 18.17
CA SER A 263 4.80 10.40 18.59
C SER A 263 4.03 11.36 19.48
N GLU A 264 4.70 11.99 20.44
CA GLU A 264 4.10 13.01 21.32
C GLU A 264 3.57 14.19 20.50
N GLU A 265 4.34 14.64 19.51
CA GLU A 265 3.93 15.75 18.65
C GLU A 265 2.77 15.37 17.72
N LEU A 266 2.81 14.20 17.10
CA LEU A 266 1.73 13.70 16.22
C LEU A 266 0.42 13.50 16.99
N ALA A 267 0.46 13.16 18.28
CA ALA A 267 -0.73 12.99 19.11
C ALA A 267 -1.51 14.30 19.39
N GLU A 268 -0.84 15.45 19.20
CA GLU A 268 -1.43 16.79 19.35
C GLU A 268 -1.90 17.38 18.00
N LEU A 269 -1.60 16.72 16.88
CA LEU A 269 -2.01 17.16 15.55
C LEU A 269 -3.44 16.68 15.20
N PRO A 270 -4.06 17.25 14.16
CA PRO A 270 -5.36 16.79 13.68
C PRO A 270 -5.34 15.29 13.35
N PRO A 271 -6.40 14.55 13.72
CA PRO A 271 -6.42 13.11 13.53
C PRO A 271 -6.37 12.76 12.05
N CYS A 272 -5.52 11.81 11.71
CA CYS A 272 -5.38 11.25 10.38
C CYS A 272 -5.41 9.73 10.46
N ALA A 273 -5.74 9.06 9.35
CA ALA A 273 -5.68 7.61 9.22
C ALA A 273 -4.85 7.23 7.99
N GLY A 274 -4.02 6.19 8.12
CA GLY A 274 -3.25 5.64 7.00
C GLY A 274 -1.80 5.39 7.33
N THR A 275 -0.98 5.30 6.29
CA THR A 275 0.43 4.99 6.42
C THR A 275 1.26 6.02 5.69
N VAL A 276 2.31 6.49 6.37
CA VAL A 276 3.41 7.25 5.77
C VAL A 276 4.68 6.44 5.97
N VAL A 277 5.46 6.26 4.91
CA VAL A 277 6.79 5.63 5.02
C VAL A 277 7.83 6.57 4.46
N VAL A 278 8.86 6.84 5.26
CA VAL A 278 9.99 7.69 4.89
C VAL A 278 11.29 6.92 5.01
N ARG A 279 12.17 7.08 4.00
CA ARG A 279 13.53 6.57 4.02
C ARG A 279 14.49 7.71 4.30
N LEU A 280 15.30 7.55 5.34
CA LEU A 280 16.35 8.47 5.75
C LEU A 280 17.66 8.01 5.12
N ARG A 281 18.40 8.90 4.46
CA ARG A 281 19.81 8.67 4.11
C ARG A 281 20.68 9.20 5.22
N VAL A 282 21.49 8.33 5.82
CA VAL A 282 22.33 8.62 6.98
C VAL A 282 23.79 8.60 6.56
N SER A 283 24.46 9.71 6.81
CA SER A 283 25.88 9.90 6.58
C SER A 283 26.71 8.96 7.46
N GLY A 284 27.58 8.14 6.88
CA GLY A 284 28.53 7.34 7.64
C GLY A 284 29.53 8.23 8.40
N ALA A 285 29.96 9.34 7.79
CA ALA A 285 30.96 10.23 8.38
C ALA A 285 30.45 11.00 9.61
N THR A 286 29.18 11.41 9.60
CA THR A 286 28.63 12.30 10.64
C THR A 286 27.51 11.68 11.46
N GLY A 287 26.89 10.60 10.98
CA GLY A 287 25.66 10.05 11.54
C GLY A 287 24.42 10.94 11.35
N GLY A 288 24.56 12.07 10.64
CA GLY A 288 23.45 12.97 10.34
C GLY A 288 22.55 12.40 9.24
N VAL A 289 21.26 12.74 9.31
CA VAL A 289 20.34 12.51 8.19
C VAL A 289 20.59 13.58 7.13
N GLU A 290 20.99 13.15 5.94
CA GLU A 290 21.31 14.02 4.81
C GLU A 290 20.12 14.24 3.88
N ALA A 291 19.22 13.25 3.79
CA ALA A 291 18.03 13.33 2.94
C ALA A 291 16.87 12.47 3.47
N LEU A 292 15.66 12.87 3.08
CA LEU A 292 14.42 12.14 3.31
C LEU A 292 13.77 11.83 1.94
N GLU A 293 13.34 10.59 1.77
CA GLU A 293 12.61 10.09 0.61
C GLU A 293 11.24 9.55 1.06
N TRP A 294 10.16 10.04 0.46
CA TRP A 294 8.79 9.61 0.78
C TRP A 294 8.40 8.40 -0.07
N LEU A 295 8.32 7.22 0.55
CA LEU A 295 8.02 5.97 -0.16
C LEU A 295 6.52 5.68 -0.23
N THR A 296 5.80 5.90 0.87
CA THR A 296 4.36 5.65 0.96
C THR A 296 3.68 6.87 1.58
N ASP A 297 2.54 7.25 1.02
CA ASP A 297 1.62 8.24 1.59
C ASP A 297 0.19 7.85 1.21
N THR A 298 -0.52 7.30 2.18
CA THR A 298 -1.96 7.01 2.10
C THR A 298 -2.73 7.85 3.12
N LEU A 299 -2.15 8.94 3.61
CA LEU A 299 -2.65 9.66 4.77
C LEU A 299 -3.96 10.41 4.45
N VAL A 300 -5.04 10.05 5.15
CA VAL A 300 -6.35 10.69 5.03
C VAL A 300 -6.66 11.43 6.34
N PRO A 301 -6.80 12.75 6.32
CA PRO A 301 -7.31 13.51 7.47
C PRO A 301 -8.71 13.08 7.83
N LEU A 302 -8.96 12.83 9.12
CA LEU A 302 -10.31 12.58 9.61
C LEU A 302 -11.03 13.91 9.77
N PRO A 303 -12.37 13.97 9.53
CA PRO A 303 -13.12 15.21 9.65
C PRO A 303 -12.92 15.88 11.01
N ALA A 304 -12.36 17.09 11.02
CA ALA A 304 -12.22 17.94 12.19
C ALA A 304 -12.62 19.37 11.82
N ALA A 305 -13.48 20.00 12.62
CA ALA A 305 -14.10 21.29 12.29
C ALA A 305 -13.09 22.45 12.15
N GLU A 306 -11.88 22.30 12.67
CA GLU A 306 -10.89 23.37 12.81
C GLU A 306 -9.75 23.31 11.77
N TYR A 307 -9.69 22.28 10.93
CA TYR A 307 -8.58 22.06 10.00
C TYR A 307 -9.06 21.70 8.60
N SER A 308 -8.44 22.29 7.57
CA SER A 308 -8.55 21.76 6.22
C SER A 308 -7.74 20.46 6.10
N ALA A 309 -8.11 19.60 5.16
CA ALA A 309 -7.37 18.36 4.91
C ALA A 309 -5.90 18.62 4.51
N ALA A 310 -5.66 19.69 3.74
CA ALA A 310 -4.31 20.08 3.33
C ALA A 310 -3.48 20.53 4.54
N ASP A 311 -4.05 21.34 5.44
CA ASP A 311 -3.35 21.80 6.65
C ASP A 311 -3.00 20.64 7.57
N ALA A 312 -3.95 19.72 7.80
CA ALA A 312 -3.74 18.54 8.64
C ALA A 312 -2.58 17.67 8.12
N ARG A 313 -2.55 17.38 6.82
CA ARG A 313 -1.45 16.64 6.18
C ARG A 313 -0.13 17.42 6.29
N GLY A 314 -0.15 18.71 5.98
CA GLY A 314 1.03 19.57 6.01
C GLY A 314 1.72 19.58 7.38
N GLU A 315 0.96 19.70 8.46
CA GLU A 315 1.49 19.66 9.83
C GLU A 315 2.11 18.30 10.18
N VAL A 316 1.49 17.19 9.75
CA VAL A 316 2.03 15.84 9.95
C VAL A 316 3.37 15.68 9.22
N PHE A 317 3.43 16.05 7.93
CA PHE A 317 4.67 15.98 7.15
C PHE A 317 5.77 16.89 7.72
N ALA A 318 5.42 18.11 8.16
CA ALA A 318 6.35 19.02 8.78
C ALA A 318 6.92 18.47 10.11
N ALA A 319 6.09 17.81 10.92
CA ALA A 319 6.53 17.14 12.14
C ALA A 319 7.50 15.99 11.84
N ILE A 320 7.16 15.13 10.87
CA ILE A 320 8.03 14.02 10.46
C ILE A 320 9.37 14.54 9.95
N GLN A 321 9.37 15.52 9.04
CA GLN A 321 10.58 16.09 8.46
C GLN A 321 11.47 16.75 9.53
N ARG A 322 10.87 17.52 10.45
CA ARG A 322 11.60 18.16 11.55
C ARG A 322 12.24 17.13 12.49
N ARG A 323 11.50 16.09 12.90
CA ARG A 323 11.98 15.12 13.89
C ARG A 323 12.95 14.12 13.30
N LEU A 324 12.60 13.50 12.17
CA LEU A 324 13.43 12.48 11.55
C LEU A 324 14.58 13.08 10.75
N GLY A 325 14.41 14.24 10.11
CA GLY A 325 15.53 14.97 9.49
C GLY A 325 16.50 15.57 10.51
N GLY A 326 16.02 15.84 11.72
CA GLY A 326 16.86 16.24 12.86
C GLY A 326 17.56 15.08 13.57
N ALA A 327 17.26 13.83 13.21
CA ALA A 327 17.80 12.66 13.90
C ALA A 327 19.33 12.57 13.77
N ARG A 328 19.96 11.94 14.76
CA ARG A 328 21.40 11.68 14.78
C ARG A 328 21.64 10.22 15.12
N PHE A 329 22.30 9.53 14.22
CA PHE A 329 22.76 8.16 14.36
C PHE A 329 24.25 8.15 14.72
N PRO A 330 24.79 7.03 15.23
CA PRO A 330 26.24 6.90 15.37
C PRO A 330 26.95 6.96 14.01
N PRO A 331 28.07 7.70 13.89
CA PRO A 331 28.93 7.62 12.71
C PRO A 331 29.41 6.18 12.46
N CYS A 332 29.48 5.78 11.19
CA CYS A 332 30.03 4.51 10.75
C CYS A 332 31.05 4.72 9.62
N ALA A 333 32.31 4.38 9.88
CA ALA A 333 33.39 4.54 8.90
C ALA A 333 33.27 3.62 7.68
N GLU A 334 32.45 2.56 7.77
CA GLU A 334 32.26 1.57 6.70
C GLU A 334 31.35 2.07 5.57
N GLY A 335 30.63 3.18 5.77
CA GLY A 335 29.86 3.85 4.73
C GLY A 335 28.53 4.43 5.21
N ASP A 336 27.74 4.89 4.24
CA ASP A 336 26.40 5.45 4.48
C ASP A 336 25.38 4.34 4.75
N SER A 337 24.21 4.73 5.24
CA SER A 337 23.11 3.80 5.54
C SER A 337 21.76 4.39 5.17
N GLU A 338 20.80 3.51 4.93
CA GLU A 338 19.40 3.90 4.78
C GLU A 338 18.58 3.35 5.94
N VAL A 339 17.73 4.21 6.50
CA VAL A 339 16.81 3.85 7.58
C VAL A 339 15.40 4.09 7.09
N THR A 340 14.63 3.03 6.89
CA THR A 340 13.24 3.13 6.43
C THR A 340 12.31 3.08 7.64
N VAL A 341 11.48 4.11 7.79
CA VAL A 341 10.63 4.36 8.96
C VAL A 341 9.16 4.40 8.54
N PRO A 342 8.40 3.32 8.78
CA PRO A 342 6.96 3.34 8.64
C PRO A 342 6.27 3.98 9.85
N LEU A 343 5.28 4.81 9.58
CA LEU A 343 4.41 5.47 10.54
C LEU A 343 2.97 5.13 10.19
N VAL A 344 2.27 4.46 11.12
CA VAL A 344 0.89 4.01 10.95
C VAL A 344 -0.02 4.85 11.85
N PHE A 345 -1.06 5.42 11.25
CA PHE A 345 -2.04 6.30 11.89
C PHE A 345 -3.39 5.56 11.94
N GLU A 346 -3.90 5.31 13.16
CA GLU A 346 -5.12 4.56 13.45
C GLU A 346 -6.15 5.39 14.22
#